data_AF-A0A5B7RCA1-F1
#
_entry.id   AF-A0A5B7RCA1-F1
#
_cell.length_a   1.000
_cell.length_b   1.000
_cell.length_c   1.000
_cell.angle_alpha   90.00
_cell.angle_beta   90.00
_cell.angle_gamma   90.00
#
_symmetry.space_group_name_H-M   'P 1'
#
loop_
_entity.id
_entity.type
_entity.pdbx_description
1 polymer ?
#
loop_
_entity_poly.entity_id
_entity_poly.type
_entity_poly.pdbx_seq_one_letter_code
_entity_poly.pdbx_strand_id
1 'polypeptide(L)'
;MSHPQQPAGQPGEATSTGELISRLSDQSSQLIRDEIRLAQAETAQKVKHGVTGIAGFGVAGLLALYGVLGLLATAVLGLAEVLPAWLSALIVSVVVLAAAAVAALLGKKEMGEVGGVAPTRAVEGVKQDVDTLKGGHHE
;
A
#
# COMPACT_ATOMS: atom_id res chain seq x y z
N MET A 1 18.31 51.21 63.48
CA MET A 1 18.04 49.82 63.06
C MET A 1 18.34 49.74 61.58
N SER A 2 19.40 49.03 61.21
CA SER A 2 20.01 49.03 59.88
C SER A 2 19.21 48.11 58.94
N HIS A 3 18.60 48.68 57.91
CA HIS A 3 17.97 47.90 56.83
C HIS A 3 19.07 47.33 55.89
N PRO A 4 19.05 46.02 55.57
CA PRO A 4 19.93 45.47 54.54
C PRO A 4 19.46 45.92 53.14
N GLN A 5 20.41 46.41 52.35
CA GLN A 5 20.18 46.75 50.95
C GLN A 5 19.89 45.49 50.13
N GLN A 6 18.73 45.48 49.49
CA GLN A 6 18.33 44.49 48.49
C GLN A 6 19.17 44.71 47.23
N PRO A 7 19.84 43.68 46.66
CA PRO A 7 20.63 43.86 45.45
C PRO A 7 19.72 44.33 44.32
N ALA A 8 20.12 45.43 43.68
CA ALA A 8 19.49 45.97 42.49
C ALA A 8 19.27 44.88 41.44
N GLY A 9 18.08 44.88 40.85
CA GLY A 9 17.70 43.95 39.78
C GLY A 9 18.73 43.94 38.66
N GLN A 10 19.03 42.74 38.16
CA GLN A 10 19.77 42.58 36.92
C GLN A 10 19.03 43.34 35.82
N PRO A 11 19.70 44.25 35.10
CA PRO A 11 19.11 44.97 33.98
C PRO A 11 18.61 43.96 32.95
N GLY A 12 17.37 44.11 32.51
CA GLY A 12 16.80 43.25 31.49
C GLY A 12 17.69 43.18 30.26
N GLU A 13 18.26 42.00 30.00
CA GLU A 13 18.76 41.63 28.68
C GLU A 13 17.58 41.68 27.72
N ALA A 14 17.43 42.80 27.02
CA ALA A 14 16.69 42.84 25.78
C ALA A 14 17.22 41.70 24.92
N THR A 15 16.39 40.69 24.64
CA THR A 15 16.76 39.52 23.85
C THR A 15 17.45 40.00 22.58
N SER A 16 18.75 39.70 22.45
CA SER A 16 19.54 40.08 21.29
C SER A 16 18.90 39.51 20.02
N THR A 17 18.92 40.27 18.92
CA THR A 17 18.45 39.81 17.61
C THR A 17 19.09 38.48 17.19
N GLY A 18 20.36 38.25 17.60
CA GLY A 18 21.05 36.98 17.38
C GLY A 18 20.41 35.80 18.12
N GLU A 19 19.86 36.02 19.31
CA GLU A 19 19.19 34.97 20.08
C GLU A 19 17.81 34.63 19.53
N LEU A 20 17.08 35.60 18.97
CA LEU A 20 15.82 35.35 18.27
C LEU A 20 16.03 34.51 17.00
N ILE A 21 17.10 34.80 16.25
CA ILE A 21 17.47 34.04 15.04
C ILE A 21 17.90 32.62 15.40
N SER A 22 18.65 32.44 16.48
CA SER A 22 18.99 31.11 17.00
C SER A 22 17.74 30.32 17.37
N ARG A 23 16.81 30.92 18.12
CA ARG A 23 15.56 30.27 18.54
C ARG A 23 14.66 29.92 17.36
N LEU A 24 14.56 30.77 16.34
CA LEU A 24 13.78 30.49 15.13
C LEU A 24 14.39 29.34 14.32
N SER A 25 15.73 29.28 14.25
CA SER A 25 16.46 28.18 13.60
C SER A 25 16.28 26.86 14.33
N ASP A 26 16.29 26.90 15.67
CA ASP A 26 16.04 25.74 16.51
C ASP A 26 14.59 25.24 16.38
N GLN A 27 13.60 26.15 16.40
CA GLN A 27 12.19 25.81 16.19
C GLN A 27 11.93 25.24 14.80
N SER A 28 12.51 25.83 13.75
CA SER A 28 12.40 25.31 12.38
C SER A 28 12.99 23.90 12.28
N SER A 29 14.13 23.68 12.92
CA SER A 29 14.78 22.36 12.97
C SER A 29 13.99 21.35 13.82
N GLN A 30 13.27 21.79 14.86
CA GLN A 30 12.36 20.95 15.63
C GLN A 30 11.14 20.55 14.80
N LEU A 31 10.52 21.51 14.11
CA LEU A 31 9.36 21.27 13.25
C LEU A 31 9.67 20.23 12.16
N ILE A 32 10.81 20.36 11.47
CA ILE A 32 11.22 19.39 10.45
C ILE A 32 11.37 17.98 11.06
N ARG A 33 11.94 17.88 12.26
CA ARG A 33 12.09 16.58 12.96
C ARG A 33 10.75 16.00 13.35
N ASP A 34 9.79 16.83 13.75
CA ASP A 34 8.45 16.39 14.12
C ASP A 34 7.63 15.97 12.89
N GLU A 35 7.76 16.67 11.75
CA GLU A 35 7.13 16.28 10.48
C GLU A 35 7.67 14.93 9.99
N ILE A 36 8.97 14.69 10.12
CA ILE A 36 9.59 13.38 9.83
C ILE A 36 9.02 12.30 10.75
N ARG A 37 8.88 12.58 12.05
CA ARG A 37 8.31 11.62 13.03
C ARG A 37 6.85 11.33 12.71
N LEU A 38 6.07 12.35 12.34
CA LEU A 38 4.69 12.22 11.95
C LEU A 38 4.54 11.39 10.68
N ALA A 39 5.32 11.69 9.65
CA ALA A 39 5.34 10.91 8.40
C ALA A 39 5.75 9.45 8.65
N GLN A 40 6.72 9.21 9.53
CA GLN A 40 7.08 7.85 9.97
C GLN A 40 5.92 7.14 10.67
N ALA A 41 5.22 7.81 11.58
CA ALA A 41 4.07 7.26 12.29
C ALA A 41 2.91 6.93 11.35
N GLU A 42 2.57 7.85 10.43
CA GLU A 42 1.52 7.65 9.44
C GLU A 42 1.89 6.50 8.48
N THR A 43 3.14 6.44 8.02
CA THR A 43 3.63 5.34 7.18
C THR A 43 3.55 4.01 7.92
N ALA A 44 4.01 3.94 9.17
CA ALA A 44 3.92 2.74 9.99
C ALA A 44 2.46 2.28 10.19
N GLN A 45 1.54 3.24 10.39
CA GLN A 45 0.11 2.94 10.50
C GLN A 45 -0.47 2.41 9.19
N LYS A 46 -0.15 3.01 8.04
CA LYS A 46 -0.57 2.52 6.72
C LYS A 46 -0.03 1.14 6.43
N VAL A 47 1.25 0.89 6.71
CA VAL A 47 1.89 -0.43 6.54
C VAL A 47 1.20 -1.45 7.43
N LYS A 48 0.96 -1.15 8.71
CA LYS A 48 0.29 -2.08 9.63
C LYS A 48 -1.11 -2.46 9.15
N HIS A 49 -1.91 -1.49 8.70
CA HIS A 49 -3.25 -1.76 8.15
C HIS A 49 -3.19 -2.53 6.82
N GLY A 50 -2.24 -2.18 5.94
CA GLY A 50 -2.01 -2.91 4.70
C GLY A 50 -1.63 -4.38 4.95
N VAL A 51 -0.68 -4.62 5.86
CA VAL A 51 -0.19 -5.97 6.20
C VAL A 51 -1.30 -6.81 6.85
N THR A 52 -2.06 -6.24 7.79
CA THR A 52 -3.17 -6.97 8.44
C THR A 52 -4.28 -7.30 7.45
N GLY A 53 -4.60 -6.39 6.52
CA GLY A 53 -5.53 -6.67 5.43
C GLY A 53 -5.04 -7.81 4.53
N ILE A 54 -3.82 -7.73 4.03
CA ILE A 54 -3.21 -8.76 3.16
C ILE A 54 -3.15 -10.11 3.89
N ALA A 55 -2.75 -10.12 5.16
CA ALA A 55 -2.70 -11.35 5.97
C ALA A 55 -4.09 -11.99 6.13
N GLY A 56 -5.11 -11.18 6.42
CA GLY A 56 -6.50 -11.64 6.52
C GLY A 56 -7.01 -12.25 5.21
N PHE A 57 -6.77 -11.58 4.08
CA PHE A 57 -7.12 -12.11 2.75
C PHE A 57 -6.34 -13.38 2.39
N GLY A 58 -5.08 -13.50 2.82
CA GLY A 58 -4.29 -14.71 2.64
C GLY A 58 -4.91 -15.92 3.36
N VAL A 59 -5.28 -15.75 4.63
CA VAL A 59 -5.95 -16.80 5.42
C VAL A 59 -7.32 -17.14 4.83
N ALA A 60 -8.14 -16.13 4.51
CA ALA A 60 -9.45 -16.34 3.90
C ALA A 60 -9.34 -17.07 2.55
N GLY A 61 -8.36 -16.70 1.72
CA GLY A 61 -8.07 -17.36 0.44
C GLY A 61 -7.67 -18.82 0.60
N LEU A 62 -6.81 -19.13 1.58
CA LEU A 62 -6.44 -20.51 1.90
C LEU A 62 -7.64 -21.33 2.38
N LEU A 63 -8.45 -20.78 3.28
CA LEU A 63 -9.65 -21.45 3.78
C LEU A 63 -10.67 -21.69 2.65
N ALA A 64 -10.87 -20.70 1.77
CA ALA A 64 -11.72 -20.83 0.60
C ALA A 64 -11.19 -21.92 -0.35
N LEU A 65 -9.87 -21.97 -0.58
CA LEU A 65 -9.23 -23.01 -1.39
C LEU A 65 -9.49 -24.40 -0.80
N TYR A 66 -9.24 -24.60 0.49
CA TYR A 66 -9.52 -25.87 1.16
C TYR A 66 -11.01 -26.23 1.12
N GLY A 67 -11.91 -25.24 1.27
CA GLY A 67 -13.35 -25.43 1.13
C GLY A 67 -13.74 -25.91 -0.26
N VAL A 68 -13.20 -25.32 -1.32
CA VAL A 68 -13.43 -25.76 -2.71
C VAL A 68 -12.90 -27.17 -2.92
N LEU A 69 -11.68 -27.49 -2.45
CA LEU A 69 -11.14 -28.86 -2.54
C LEU A 69 -12.03 -29.87 -1.81
N GLY A 70 -12.55 -29.52 -0.64
CA GLY A 70 -13.53 -30.32 0.11
C GLY A 70 -14.80 -30.56 -0.69
N LEU A 71 -15.38 -29.51 -1.29
CA LEU A 71 -16.59 -29.63 -2.13
C LEU A 71 -16.34 -30.51 -3.37
N LEU A 72 -15.18 -30.40 -4.01
CA LEU A 72 -14.82 -31.26 -5.14
C LEU A 72 -14.69 -32.73 -4.70
N ALA A 73 -14.06 -33.00 -3.56
CA ALA A 73 -14.00 -34.34 -2.98
C ALA A 73 -15.41 -34.87 -2.65
N THR A 74 -16.27 -34.06 -2.04
CA THR A 74 -17.67 -34.42 -1.77
C THR A 74 -18.42 -34.74 -3.07
N ALA A 75 -18.24 -33.96 -4.13
CA ALA A 75 -18.86 -34.23 -5.41
C ALA A 75 -18.39 -35.57 -6.01
N VAL A 76 -17.09 -35.85 -5.98
CA VAL A 76 -16.54 -37.13 -6.45
C VAL A 76 -17.09 -38.30 -5.65
N LEU A 77 -17.07 -38.21 -4.32
CA LEU A 77 -17.57 -39.28 -3.45
C LEU A 77 -19.07 -39.50 -3.63
N GLY A 78 -19.87 -38.42 -3.70
CA GLY A 78 -21.31 -38.53 -3.93
C GLY A 78 -21.64 -39.16 -5.27
N LEU A 79 -20.88 -38.85 -6.33
CA LEU A 79 -21.07 -39.48 -7.64
C LEU A 79 -20.56 -40.93 -7.65
N ALA A 80 -19.57 -41.25 -6.81
CA ALA A 80 -19.04 -42.61 -6.65
C ALA A 80 -20.02 -43.60 -6.01
N GLU A 81 -21.11 -43.13 -5.39
CA GLU A 81 -22.20 -44.01 -4.90
C GLU A 81 -22.96 -44.68 -6.06
N VAL A 82 -22.94 -44.08 -7.25
CA VAL A 82 -23.68 -44.58 -8.44
C VAL A 82 -22.78 -44.93 -9.63
N LEU A 83 -21.52 -44.50 -9.62
CA LEU A 83 -20.53 -44.76 -10.67
C LEU A 83 -19.19 -45.21 -10.07
N PRO A 84 -18.31 -45.89 -10.83
CA PRO A 84 -16.95 -46.17 -10.37
C PRO A 84 -16.19 -44.89 -10.00
N ALA A 85 -15.45 -44.91 -8.89
CA ALA A 85 -14.76 -43.73 -8.35
C ALA A 85 -13.84 -43.03 -9.36
N TRP A 86 -13.17 -43.79 -10.24
CA TRP A 86 -12.30 -43.22 -11.28
C TRP A 86 -13.09 -42.40 -12.32
N LEU A 87 -14.31 -42.84 -12.67
CA LEU A 87 -15.17 -42.16 -13.62
C LEU A 87 -15.78 -40.90 -13.00
N SER A 88 -16.17 -40.98 -11.72
CA SER A 88 -16.62 -39.83 -10.94
C SER A 88 -15.56 -38.73 -10.88
N ALA A 89 -14.32 -39.09 -10.54
CA ALA A 89 -13.20 -38.16 -10.53
C ALA A 89 -12.96 -37.51 -11.91
N LEU A 90 -13.06 -38.30 -12.98
CA LEU A 90 -12.88 -37.81 -14.35
C LEU A 90 -13.98 -36.80 -14.74
N ILE A 91 -15.25 -37.11 -14.46
CA ILE A 91 -16.38 -36.21 -14.76
C ILE A 91 -16.23 -34.88 -14.02
N VAL A 92 -15.98 -34.90 -12.72
CA VAL A 92 -15.79 -33.68 -11.91
C VAL A 92 -14.59 -32.88 -12.43
N SER A 93 -13.49 -33.54 -12.78
CA SER A 93 -12.30 -32.88 -13.34
C SER A 93 -12.61 -32.16 -14.66
N VAL A 94 -13.34 -32.78 -15.56
CA VAL A 94 -13.74 -32.17 -16.84
C VAL A 94 -14.60 -30.93 -16.62
N VAL A 95 -15.56 -31.00 -15.70
CA VAL A 95 -16.43 -29.85 -15.36
C VAL A 95 -15.60 -28.69 -14.80
N VAL A 96 -14.68 -28.96 -13.88
CA VAL A 96 -13.79 -27.93 -13.30
C VAL A 96 -12.87 -27.32 -14.37
N LEU A 97 -12.29 -28.13 -15.24
CA LEU A 97 -11.44 -27.64 -16.33
C LEU A 97 -12.22 -26.80 -17.34
N ALA A 98 -13.47 -27.16 -17.65
CA ALA A 98 -14.34 -26.35 -18.49
C ALA A 98 -14.64 -24.99 -17.85
N ALA A 99 -14.99 -24.98 -16.54
CA ALA A 99 -15.20 -23.74 -15.80
C ALA A 99 -13.92 -22.87 -15.76
N ALA A 100 -12.76 -23.49 -15.54
CA ALA A 100 -11.47 -22.79 -15.55
C ALA A 100 -11.14 -22.20 -16.93
N ALA A 101 -11.43 -22.93 -18.01
CA ALA A 101 -11.26 -22.42 -19.38
C ALA A 101 -12.16 -21.21 -19.65
N VAL A 102 -13.43 -21.26 -19.24
CA VAL A 102 -14.35 -20.11 -19.35
C VAL A 102 -13.85 -18.92 -18.55
N ALA A 103 -13.47 -19.13 -17.28
CA ALA A 103 -12.94 -18.08 -16.43
C ALA A 103 -11.66 -17.44 -17.02
N ALA A 104 -10.75 -18.26 -17.57
CA ALA A 104 -9.54 -17.76 -18.24
C ALA A 104 -9.86 -16.93 -19.50
N LEU A 105 -10.86 -17.33 -20.28
CA LEU A 105 -11.30 -16.57 -21.45
C LEU A 105 -11.96 -15.24 -21.06
N LEU A 106 -12.80 -15.23 -20.02
CA LEU A 106 -13.42 -14.01 -19.49
C LEU A 106 -12.37 -13.06 -18.91
N GLY A 107 -11.45 -13.56 -18.09
CA GLY A 107 -10.36 -12.76 -17.54
C GLY A 107 -9.46 -12.16 -18.63
N LYS A 108 -9.16 -12.93 -19.69
CA LYS A 108 -8.42 -12.41 -20.85
C LYS A 108 -9.18 -11.29 -21.58
N LYS A 109 -10.52 -11.37 -21.67
CA LYS A 109 -11.35 -10.32 -22.28
C LYS A 109 -11.29 -9.04 -21.45
N GLU A 110 -11.45 -9.14 -20.14
CA GLU A 110 -11.41 -7.98 -19.24
C GLU A 110 -10.02 -7.32 -19.23
N MET A 111 -8.94 -8.10 -19.28
CA MET A 111 -7.58 -7.57 -19.43
C MET A 111 -7.33 -6.92 -20.80
N GLY A 112 -8.06 -7.32 -21.84
CA GLY A 112 -8.00 -6.70 -23.16
C GLY A 112 -8.80 -5.39 -23.27
N GLU A 113 -9.88 -5.26 -22.50
CA GLU A 113 -10.73 -4.05 -22.44
C GLU A 113 -10.17 -3.01 -21.47
N VAL A 114 -9.58 -3.44 -20.36
CA VAL A 114 -8.80 -2.57 -19.46
C VAL A 114 -7.41 -2.45 -20.08
N GLY A 115 -7.27 -1.52 -21.04
CA GLY A 115 -5.98 -1.17 -21.65
C GLY A 115 -4.88 -1.18 -20.59
N GLY A 116 -3.88 -2.06 -20.80
CA GLY A 116 -3.15 -2.74 -19.74
C GLY A 116 -2.69 -1.87 -18.56
N VAL A 117 -2.41 -2.55 -17.43
CA VAL A 117 -1.98 -2.03 -16.11
C VAL A 117 -0.84 -0.98 -16.14
N ALA A 118 -0.27 -0.68 -17.31
CA ALA A 118 0.56 0.49 -17.51
C ALA A 118 -0.26 1.77 -17.26
N PRO A 119 0.11 2.61 -16.27
CA PRO A 119 -0.51 3.91 -16.07
C PRO A 119 -0.26 4.77 -17.30
N THR A 120 -1.23 4.79 -18.22
CA THR A 120 -1.09 5.42 -19.55
C THR A 120 -0.66 6.86 -19.40
N ARG A 121 -1.23 7.57 -18.41
CA ARG A 121 -0.89 8.96 -18.10
C ARG A 121 0.55 9.17 -17.59
N ALA A 122 1.08 8.24 -16.80
CA ALA A 122 2.46 8.37 -16.31
C ALA A 122 3.48 8.11 -17.43
N VAL A 123 3.15 7.19 -18.34
CA VAL A 123 3.95 6.92 -19.54
C VAL A 123 3.85 8.07 -20.55
N GLU A 124 2.66 8.67 -20.70
CA GLU A 124 2.44 9.86 -21.55
C GLU A 124 3.26 11.05 -21.05
N GLY A 125 3.23 11.33 -19.74
CA GLY A 125 3.98 12.44 -19.14
C GLY A 125 5.49 12.30 -19.31
N VAL A 126 6.04 11.10 -19.09
CA VAL A 126 7.47 10.83 -19.30
C VAL A 126 7.87 10.98 -20.77
N LYS A 127 7.01 10.58 -21.72
CA LYS A 127 7.26 10.80 -23.16
C LYS A 127 7.27 12.29 -23.52
N GLN A 128 6.32 13.05 -22.98
CA GLN A 128 6.22 14.49 -23.22
C GLN A 128 7.42 15.26 -22.65
N ASP A 129 7.90 14.86 -21.48
CA ASP A 129 9.11 15.43 -20.87
C ASP A 129 10.36 15.12 -21.72
N VAL A 130 10.48 13.88 -22.24
CA VAL A 130 11.60 13.50 -23.11
C VAL A 130 11.57 14.22 -24.46
N ASP A 131 10.39 14.43 -25.04
CA ASP A 131 10.26 15.16 -26.31
C ASP A 131 10.57 16.66 -26.13
N THR A 132 10.20 17.24 -24.98
CA THR A 132 10.55 18.63 -24.63
C THR A 132 12.06 18.79 -24.48
N LEU A 133 12.75 17.81 -23.88
CA LEU A 133 14.20 17.80 -23.74
C LEU A 133 14.94 17.55 -25.08
N LYS A 134 14.34 16.78 -26.00
CA LYS A 134 14.89 16.57 -27.35
C LYS A 134 14.64 17.75 -28.29
N GLY A 135 13.56 18.52 -28.10
CA GLY A 135 13.24 19.71 -28.89
C GLY A 135 13.94 20.99 -28.45
N GLY A 136 14.50 21.04 -27.24
CA GLY A 136 15.10 22.23 -26.63
C GLY A 136 16.52 22.61 -27.09
N HIS A 137 16.97 22.23 -28.28
CA HIS A 137 18.30 22.59 -28.82
C HIS A 137 18.26 23.45 -30.10
N HIS A 138 17.17 24.17 -30.32
CA HIS A 138 17.08 25.18 -31.36
C HIS A 138 16.78 26.56 -30.76
N GLU A 139 17.77 27.16 -30.11
CA GLU A 139 18.09 28.60 -30.17
C GLU A 139 19.58 28.82 -29.90
#